data_AF-A0A6P3FBK1-F1
#
_entry.id   AF-A0A6P3FBK1-F1
#
_cell.length_a   1.000
_cell.length_b   1.000
_cell.length_c   1.000
_cell.angle_alpha   90.00
_cell.angle_beta   90.00
_cell.angle_gamma   90.00
#
_symmetry.space_group_name_H-M   'P 1'
#
loop_
_entity.id
_entity.type
_entity.pdbx_description
1 polymer ?
#
loop_
_entity_poly.entity_id
_entity_poly.type
_entity_poly.pdbx_seq_one_letter_code
_entity_poly.pdbx_strand_id
1 'polypeptide(L)'
;MRGENGGDFYQGCFFWELSSFLSITVSTLELCLLLPTQGTNEIAPKVEDACSVRKLEPGTLEKLVNYLVPAQRCGDPFFVPAFLATYRRFATTGQVLDLLFHRYEFFHPNSEDDQQNKSALSSFLETWLRQYPGDFCQGPDLACVKQLITYALINLPNSEIISEVCRLLTQRETH
;
A
#
# COMPACT_ATOMS: atom_id res chain seq x y z
N MET A 1 -20.99 17.29 38.25
CA MET A 1 -21.94 16.46 37.49
C MET A 1 -21.57 16.64 36.03
N ARG A 2 -20.64 15.84 35.48
CA ARG A 2 -20.86 14.55 34.78
C ARG A 2 -22.01 14.61 33.77
N GLY A 3 -21.66 14.39 32.50
CA GLY A 3 -22.57 14.21 31.37
C GLY A 3 -21.81 14.09 30.05
N GLU A 4 -20.89 13.13 29.96
CA GLU A 4 -20.40 12.57 28.69
C GLU A 4 -21.52 11.77 28.01
N ASN A 5 -21.58 11.82 26.68
CA ASN A 5 -22.11 10.84 25.70
C ASN A 5 -22.22 11.58 24.35
N GLY A 6 -21.84 11.06 23.19
CA GLY A 6 -21.36 9.75 22.78
C GLY A 6 -21.09 9.85 21.28
N GLY A 7 -20.08 9.13 20.81
CA GLY A 7 -19.65 9.12 19.42
C GLY A 7 -18.68 7.98 19.25
N ASP A 8 -19.25 6.77 19.22
CA ASP A 8 -18.55 5.50 19.22
C ASP A 8 -17.49 5.40 18.12
N PHE A 9 -16.26 5.14 18.57
CA PHE A 9 -15.17 4.61 17.78
C PHE A 9 -15.59 3.24 17.22
N TYR A 10 -15.96 3.21 15.94
CA TYR A 10 -16.20 1.94 15.25
C TYR A 10 -14.88 1.17 15.08
N GLN A 11 -14.93 -0.07 15.60
CA GLN A 11 -14.29 -1.26 15.07
C GLN A 11 -12.76 -1.43 15.22
N GLY A 12 -12.32 -1.65 16.46
CA GLY A 12 -11.27 -2.63 16.71
C GLY A 12 -11.85 -4.04 16.59
N CYS A 13 -11.54 -4.76 15.51
CA CYS A 13 -11.62 -6.22 15.36
C CYS A 13 -11.23 -6.54 13.91
N PHE A 14 -9.96 -6.88 13.63
CA PHE A 14 -9.48 -7.76 12.52
C PHE A 14 -7.94 -7.74 12.40
N PHE A 15 -7.18 -7.72 13.50
CA PHE A 15 -5.70 -7.63 13.41
C PHE A 15 -4.90 -8.84 13.92
N TRP A 16 -5.52 -9.90 14.43
CA TRP A 16 -4.76 -11.06 14.95
C TRP A 16 -5.11 -12.43 14.33
N GLU A 17 -6.17 -12.56 13.54
CA GLU A 17 -6.48 -13.83 12.82
C GLU A 17 -5.96 -13.88 11.37
N LEU A 18 -5.40 -12.78 10.85
CA LEU A 18 -4.86 -12.73 9.49
C LEU A 18 -3.47 -13.37 9.36
N SER A 19 -2.73 -13.61 10.44
CA SER A 19 -1.39 -14.23 10.33
C SER A 19 -1.48 -15.66 9.77
N SER A 20 -2.56 -16.38 10.08
CA SER A 20 -2.83 -17.72 9.52
C SER A 20 -3.50 -17.68 8.15
N PHE A 21 -4.30 -16.65 7.85
CA PHE A 21 -4.96 -16.50 6.54
C PHE A 21 -4.04 -15.93 5.46
N LEU A 22 -3.07 -15.09 5.81
CA LEU A 22 -2.03 -14.56 4.91
C LEU A 22 -1.18 -15.68 4.31
N SER A 23 -0.97 -16.79 5.00
CA SER A 23 -0.24 -17.95 4.45
C SER A 23 -1.03 -18.65 3.31
N ILE A 24 -2.37 -18.66 3.41
CA ILE A 24 -3.24 -19.28 2.41
C ILE A 24 -3.45 -18.33 1.21
N THR A 25 -3.59 -17.02 1.44
CA THR A 25 -3.82 -16.03 0.37
C THR A 25 -2.57 -15.65 -0.40
N VAL A 26 -1.39 -15.63 0.24
CA VAL A 26 -0.10 -15.47 -0.46
C VAL A 26 0.13 -16.61 -1.44
N SER A 27 -0.32 -17.83 -1.10
CA SER A 27 -0.24 -18.99 -1.99
C SER A 27 -1.21 -18.90 -3.18
N THR A 28 -2.38 -18.28 -3.01
CA THR A 28 -3.37 -18.12 -4.10
C THR A 28 -3.00 -16.98 -5.06
N LEU A 29 -2.39 -15.89 -4.56
CA LEU A 29 -1.83 -14.82 -5.40
C LEU A 29 -0.54 -15.25 -6.13
N GLU A 30 0.29 -16.10 -5.53
CA GLU A 30 1.37 -16.81 -6.23
C GLU A 30 0.83 -17.62 -7.42
N LEU A 31 -0.26 -18.37 -7.22
CA LEU A 31 -0.87 -19.15 -8.30
C LEU A 31 -1.44 -18.27 -9.43
N CYS A 32 -2.05 -17.12 -9.13
CA CYS A 32 -2.55 -16.21 -10.16
C CYS A 32 -1.43 -15.53 -10.99
N LEU A 33 -0.25 -15.31 -10.41
CA LEU A 33 0.91 -14.76 -11.13
C LEU A 33 1.79 -15.84 -11.79
N LEU A 34 1.53 -17.13 -11.50
CA LEU A 34 2.24 -18.27 -12.04
C LEU A 34 1.56 -18.94 -13.24
N LEU A 35 0.33 -18.59 -13.59
CA LEU A 35 -0.30 -19.16 -14.79
C LEU A 35 0.39 -18.62 -16.06
N PRO A 36 1.07 -19.46 -16.86
CA PRO A 36 1.48 -19.06 -18.19
C PRO A 36 0.21 -18.79 -19.00
N THR A 37 0.13 -17.64 -19.68
CA THR A 37 -0.86 -17.44 -20.73
C THR A 37 -0.61 -18.53 -21.77
N GLN A 38 -1.46 -19.57 -21.75
CA GLN A 38 -1.34 -20.74 -22.60
C GLN A 38 -1.57 -20.33 -24.06
N GLY A 39 -0.49 -19.89 -24.71
CA GLY A 39 -0.34 -20.07 -26.15
C GLY A 39 0.00 -21.54 -26.36
N THR A 40 -0.94 -22.30 -26.88
CA THR A 40 -0.79 -23.69 -27.29
C THR A 40 0.39 -23.82 -28.27
N ASN A 41 1.38 -24.66 -27.94
CA ASN A 41 1.89 -25.76 -28.79
C ASN A 41 3.14 -26.41 -28.14
N GLU A 42 2.93 -27.60 -27.58
CA GLU A 42 3.68 -28.86 -27.77
C GLU A 42 5.25 -28.90 -27.69
N ILE A 43 5.72 -29.73 -26.75
CA ILE A 43 6.92 -30.61 -26.72
C ILE A 43 8.06 -30.31 -25.69
N ALA A 44 8.13 -31.26 -24.73
CA ALA A 44 9.27 -31.79 -23.94
C ALA A 44 9.87 -30.99 -22.74
N PRO A 45 10.21 -31.69 -21.63
CA PRO A 45 10.58 -31.07 -20.36
C PRO A 45 12.09 -30.80 -20.31
N LYS A 46 12.47 -29.56 -20.02
CA LYS A 46 13.84 -29.20 -19.66
C LYS A 46 13.84 -28.63 -18.25
N VAL A 47 14.53 -29.34 -17.37
CA VAL A 47 14.89 -28.89 -16.04
C VAL A 47 15.73 -27.63 -16.21
N GLU A 48 15.20 -26.48 -15.82
CA GLU A 48 16.00 -25.27 -15.66
C GLU A 48 15.58 -24.53 -14.39
N ASP A 49 16.58 -24.48 -13.53
CA ASP A 49 16.75 -23.69 -12.32
C ASP A 49 16.15 -22.28 -12.50
N ALA A 50 15.15 -21.93 -11.69
CA ALA A 50 14.47 -20.65 -11.79
C ALA A 50 14.40 -19.95 -10.43
N CYS A 51 15.57 -19.67 -9.86
CA CYS A 51 15.73 -18.48 -9.01
C CYS A 51 15.83 -17.23 -9.90
N SER A 52 14.83 -17.01 -10.75
CA SER A 52 14.67 -15.77 -11.50
C SER A 52 13.46 -15.06 -10.90
N VAL A 53 13.74 -14.12 -9.99
CA VAL A 53 12.75 -13.13 -9.54
C VAL A 53 12.24 -12.44 -10.80
N ARG A 54 11.02 -12.80 -11.23
CA ARG A 54 10.37 -12.16 -12.37
C ARG A 54 10.12 -10.73 -11.97
N LYS A 55 10.95 -9.82 -12.48
CA LYS A 55 10.70 -8.39 -12.37
C LYS A 55 9.36 -8.14 -13.07
N LEU A 56 8.38 -7.64 -12.32
CA LEU A 56 7.06 -7.37 -12.84
C LEU A 56 7.18 -6.40 -14.01
N GLU A 57 6.47 -6.68 -15.11
CA GLU A 57 6.40 -5.77 -16.25
C GLU A 57 6.03 -4.36 -15.76
N PRO A 58 6.74 -3.29 -16.19
CA PRO A 58 6.54 -1.92 -15.70
C PRO A 58 5.09 -1.46 -15.73
N GLY A 59 4.35 -1.80 -16.80
CA GLY A 59 2.93 -1.46 -16.95
C GLY A 59 1.97 -2.24 -16.06
N THR A 60 2.42 -3.30 -15.38
CA THR A 60 1.58 -4.07 -14.44
C THR A 60 1.60 -3.44 -13.05
N LEU A 61 2.74 -2.91 -12.60
CA LEU A 61 2.85 -2.23 -11.31
C LEU A 61 1.98 -0.98 -11.30
N GLU A 62 2.07 -0.17 -12.36
CA GLU A 62 1.24 1.02 -12.54
C GLU A 62 -0.25 0.70 -12.44
N LYS A 63 -0.71 -0.36 -13.10
CA LYS A 63 -2.12 -0.78 -13.03
C LYS A 63 -2.55 -1.14 -11.62
N LEU A 64 -1.72 -1.88 -10.88
CA LEU A 64 -2.00 -2.24 -9.49
C LEU A 64 -2.06 -1.00 -8.59
N VAL A 65 -1.07 -0.11 -8.72
CA VAL A 65 -1.01 1.14 -7.95
C VAL A 65 -2.19 2.06 -8.28
N ASN A 66 -2.56 2.14 -9.55
CA ASN A 66 -3.71 2.91 -10.01
C ASN A 66 -5.04 2.39 -9.44
N TYR A 67 -5.11 1.11 -9.06
CA TYR A 67 -6.29 0.50 -8.46
C TYR A 67 -6.33 0.63 -6.93
N LEU A 68 -5.23 1.02 -6.26
CA LEU A 68 -5.18 1.12 -4.80
C LEU A 68 -6.19 2.11 -4.22
N VAL A 69 -6.20 3.35 -4.71
CA VAL A 69 -7.10 4.39 -4.19
C VAL A 69 -8.56 4.07 -4.52
N PRO A 70 -8.93 3.63 -5.74
CA PRO A 70 -10.27 3.11 -6.00
C PRO A 70 -10.68 1.95 -5.08
N ALA A 71 -9.81 0.97 -4.86
CA ALA A 71 -10.08 -0.14 -3.96
C ALA A 71 -10.27 0.32 -2.51
N GLN A 72 -9.45 1.28 -2.04
CA GLN A 72 -9.60 1.90 -0.72
C GLN A 72 -10.93 2.66 -0.61
N ARG A 73 -11.35 3.41 -1.64
CA ARG A 73 -12.66 4.09 -1.68
C ARG A 73 -13.82 3.10 -1.61
N CYS A 74 -13.70 1.97 -2.32
CA CYS A 74 -14.71 0.93 -2.35
C CYS A 74 -14.73 0.09 -1.05
N GLY A 75 -13.72 0.24 -0.18
CA GLY A 75 -13.57 -0.57 1.02
C GLY A 75 -13.26 -2.03 0.72
N ASP A 76 -12.51 -2.31 -0.35
CA ASP A 76 -12.11 -3.67 -0.73
C ASP A 76 -11.27 -4.31 0.40
N PRO A 77 -11.77 -5.38 1.05
CA PRO A 77 -11.09 -5.97 2.20
C PRO A 77 -9.91 -6.89 1.79
N PHE A 78 -9.70 -7.13 0.49
CA PHE A 78 -8.70 -8.07 -0.02
C PHE A 78 -7.57 -7.37 -0.76
N PHE A 79 -7.87 -6.47 -1.70
CA PHE A 79 -6.86 -5.92 -2.61
C PHE A 79 -5.79 -5.12 -1.88
N VAL A 80 -6.19 -4.15 -1.05
CA VAL A 80 -5.25 -3.28 -0.34
C VAL A 80 -4.35 -4.07 0.62
N PRO A 81 -4.89 -4.94 1.50
CA PRO A 81 -4.04 -5.78 2.36
C PRO A 81 -3.12 -6.72 1.57
N ALA A 82 -3.63 -7.37 0.53
CA ALA A 82 -2.85 -8.28 -0.30
C ALA A 82 -1.70 -7.57 -1.03
N PHE A 83 -1.96 -6.37 -1.57
CA PHE A 83 -0.94 -5.54 -2.18
C PHE A 83 0.14 -5.17 -1.16
N LEU A 84 -0.24 -4.60 -0.01
CA LEU A 84 0.71 -4.19 1.04
C LEU A 84 1.54 -5.37 1.59
N ALA A 85 0.98 -6.57 1.62
CA ALA A 85 1.69 -7.77 2.05
C ALA A 85 2.75 -8.24 1.04
N THR A 86 2.50 -8.07 -0.27
CA THR A 86 3.26 -8.76 -1.32
C THR A 86 4.09 -7.86 -2.23
N TYR A 87 3.80 -6.55 -2.30
CA TYR A 87 4.43 -5.65 -3.27
C TYR A 87 5.96 -5.62 -3.19
N ARG A 88 6.53 -5.80 -1.99
CA ARG A 88 8.00 -5.83 -1.74
C ARG A 88 8.72 -6.91 -2.55
N ARG A 89 8.00 -7.95 -3.01
CA ARG A 89 8.57 -9.01 -3.85
C ARG A 89 8.89 -8.55 -5.26
N PHE A 90 8.26 -7.46 -5.71
CA PHE A 90 8.34 -7.01 -7.10
C PHE A 90 8.51 -5.49 -7.29
N ALA A 91 8.41 -4.70 -6.23
CA ALA A 91 8.56 -3.24 -6.26
C ALA A 91 9.16 -2.71 -4.95
N THR A 92 9.71 -1.50 -5.00
CA THR A 92 10.16 -0.77 -3.80
C THR A 92 9.08 0.19 -3.30
N THR A 93 9.15 0.55 -2.02
CA THR A 93 8.28 1.57 -1.42
C THR A 93 8.35 2.89 -2.18
N GLY A 94 9.56 3.31 -2.56
CA GLY A 94 9.76 4.51 -3.39
C GLY A 94 9.02 4.44 -4.73
N GLN A 95 9.13 3.32 -5.46
CA GLN A 95 8.42 3.16 -6.74
C GLN A 95 6.89 3.25 -6.59
N VAL A 96 6.34 2.66 -5.53
CA VAL A 96 4.89 2.73 -5.26
C VAL A 96 4.48 4.17 -4.91
N LEU A 97 5.27 4.86 -4.08
CA LEU A 97 5.02 6.26 -3.74
C LEU A 97 5.12 7.18 -4.95
N ASP A 98 6.14 7.00 -5.80
CA ASP A 98 6.33 7.77 -7.03
C ASP A 98 5.11 7.63 -7.95
N LEU A 99 4.64 6.41 -8.15
CA LEU A 99 3.47 6.15 -9.00
C LEU A 99 2.17 6.71 -8.40
N LEU A 100 1.98 6.61 -7.08
CA LEU A 100 0.84 7.22 -6.41
C LEU A 100 0.87 8.74 -6.52
N PHE A 101 2.01 9.36 -6.22
CA PHE A 101 2.15 10.81 -6.19
C PHE A 101 2.11 11.39 -7.60
N HIS A 102 2.63 10.69 -8.61
CA HIS A 102 2.51 11.11 -9.99
C HIS A 102 1.04 11.08 -10.48
N ARG A 103 0.27 10.06 -10.09
CA ARG A 103 -1.16 9.99 -10.43
C ARG A 103 -1.99 11.07 -9.73
N TYR A 104 -1.63 11.40 -8.49
CA TYR A 104 -2.36 12.32 -7.62
C TYR A 104 -1.63 13.66 -7.43
N GLU A 105 -0.78 14.04 -8.38
CA GLU A 105 0.02 15.27 -8.30
C GLU A 105 -0.86 16.54 -8.37
N PHE A 106 -1.96 16.45 -9.12
CA PHE A 106 -2.87 17.57 -9.34
C PHE A 106 -4.30 17.19 -8.97
N PHE A 107 -4.90 17.98 -8.09
CA PHE A 107 -6.31 17.83 -7.70
C PHE A 107 -7.07 19.10 -8.07
N HIS A 108 -8.23 18.91 -8.68
CA HIS A 108 -9.13 20.01 -8.99
C HIS A 108 -9.90 20.43 -7.73
N PRO A 109 -9.82 21.70 -7.29
CA PRO A 109 -10.36 22.13 -5.99
C PRO A 109 -11.88 21.99 -5.86
N ASN A 110 -12.60 21.96 -6.99
CA ASN A 110 -14.06 21.84 -7.03
C ASN A 110 -14.55 20.44 -7.44
N SER A 111 -13.66 19.45 -7.51
CA SER A 111 -14.03 18.07 -7.87
C SER A 111 -14.31 17.28 -6.59
N GLU A 112 -15.55 16.83 -6.43
CA GLU A 112 -15.94 15.94 -5.34
C GLU A 112 -15.19 14.60 -5.42
N ASP A 113 -14.98 14.09 -6.64
CA ASP A 113 -14.19 12.89 -6.88
C ASP A 113 -12.75 13.05 -6.41
N ASP A 114 -12.14 14.22 -6.63
CA ASP A 114 -10.78 14.49 -6.16
C ASP A 114 -10.71 14.60 -4.65
N GLN A 115 -11.73 15.17 -4.01
CA GLN A 115 -11.80 15.20 -2.55
C GLN A 115 -11.95 13.79 -1.96
N GLN A 116 -12.75 12.93 -2.58
CA GLN A 116 -12.88 11.52 -2.19
C GLN A 116 -11.58 10.75 -2.46
N ASN A 117 -10.90 11.00 -3.59
CA ASN A 117 -9.59 10.42 -3.89
C ASN A 117 -8.52 10.86 -2.88
N LYS A 118 -8.50 12.13 -2.47
CA LYS A 118 -7.61 12.63 -1.40
C LYS A 118 -7.84 11.91 -0.09
N SER A 119 -9.10 11.81 0.33
CA SER A 119 -9.47 11.13 1.58
C SER A 119 -9.05 9.66 1.57
N ALA A 120 -9.33 8.95 0.48
CA ALA A 120 -8.93 7.55 0.35
C ALA A 120 -7.42 7.36 0.25
N LEU A 121 -6.71 8.22 -0.50
CA LEU A 121 -5.25 8.21 -0.54
C LEU A 121 -4.65 8.45 0.85
N SER A 122 -5.18 9.43 1.60
CA SER A 122 -4.77 9.69 2.99
C SER A 122 -4.95 8.46 3.87
N SER A 123 -6.16 7.90 3.87
CA SER A 123 -6.50 6.71 4.64
C SER A 123 -5.61 5.52 4.29
N PHE A 124 -5.32 5.31 3.00
CA PHE A 124 -4.40 4.28 2.54
C PHE A 124 -2.98 4.50 3.07
N LEU A 125 -2.42 5.71 2.91
CA LEU A 125 -1.06 6.04 3.36
C LEU A 125 -0.91 5.92 4.88
N GLU A 126 -1.89 6.39 5.65
CA GLU A 126 -1.94 6.25 7.10
C GLU A 126 -1.99 4.76 7.51
N THR A 127 -2.82 3.97 6.83
CA THR A 127 -2.92 2.53 7.06
C THR A 127 -1.60 1.83 6.75
N TRP A 128 -0.95 2.20 5.66
CA TRP A 128 0.33 1.65 5.26
C TRP A 128 1.44 1.98 6.29
N LEU A 129 1.51 3.23 6.75
CA LEU A 129 2.43 3.66 7.82
C LEU A 129 2.21 2.90 9.13
N ARG A 130 0.95 2.70 9.54
CA ARG A 130 0.59 1.98 10.77
C ARG A 130 0.95 0.51 10.70
N GLN A 131 0.61 -0.15 9.60
CA GLN A 131 0.76 -1.61 9.46
C GLN A 131 2.19 -2.02 9.10
N TYR A 132 2.88 -1.23 8.28
CA TYR A 132 4.20 -1.57 7.76
C TYR A 132 5.20 -0.41 7.87
N PRO A 133 5.50 0.06 9.09
CA PRO A 133 6.40 1.19 9.30
C PRO A 133 7.82 0.97 8.79
N GLY A 134 8.26 -0.29 8.71
CA GLY A 134 9.56 -0.68 8.20
C GLY A 134 9.79 -0.32 6.72
N ASP A 135 8.73 -0.12 5.95
CA ASP A 135 8.80 0.18 4.51
C ASP A 135 9.36 1.58 4.24
N PHE A 136 8.94 2.54 5.04
CA PHE A 136 9.35 3.94 4.90
C PHE A 136 10.74 4.18 5.49
N CYS A 137 11.11 3.34 6.45
CA CYS A 137 12.32 3.43 7.24
C CYS A 137 13.55 2.80 6.59
N GLN A 138 13.44 2.40 5.32
CA GLN A 138 14.53 1.77 4.57
C GLN A 138 15.61 2.80 4.20
N GLY A 139 16.85 2.51 4.57
CA GLY A 139 18.02 3.33 4.27
C GLY A 139 18.33 4.44 5.29
N PRO A 140 19.57 4.97 5.30
CA PRO A 140 20.01 5.98 6.26
C PRO A 140 19.35 7.34 6.04
N ASP A 141 18.96 7.65 4.80
CA ASP A 141 18.48 8.99 4.42
C ASP A 141 16.97 9.18 4.58
N LEU A 142 16.23 8.11 4.91
CA LEU A 142 14.77 8.12 5.07
C LEU A 142 14.05 8.79 3.89
N ALA A 143 14.51 8.50 2.67
CA ALA A 143 14.03 9.16 1.45
C ALA A 143 12.51 9.03 1.27
N CYS A 144 11.96 7.83 1.51
CA CYS A 144 10.52 7.59 1.42
C CYS A 144 9.71 8.42 2.44
N VAL A 145 10.24 8.58 3.66
CA VAL A 145 9.62 9.43 4.69
C VAL A 145 9.63 10.89 4.26
N LYS A 146 10.77 11.40 3.80
CA LYS A 146 10.90 12.78 3.34
C LYS A 146 9.95 13.06 2.18
N GLN A 147 9.90 12.16 1.19
CA GLN A 147 9.01 12.26 0.04
C GLN A 147 7.54 12.28 0.48
N LEU A 148 7.15 11.42 1.42
CA LEU A 148 5.79 11.38 1.97
C LEU A 148 5.42 12.67 2.70
N ILE A 149 6.31 13.21 3.54
CA ILE A 149 6.09 14.49 4.24
C ILE A 149 5.90 15.62 3.22
N THR A 150 6.82 15.76 2.26
CA THR A 150 6.76 16.82 1.25
C THR A 150 5.45 16.76 0.47
N TYR A 151 5.04 15.57 0.06
CA TYR A 151 3.77 15.39 -0.65
C TYR A 151 2.57 15.71 0.25
N ALA A 152 2.53 15.21 1.47
CA ALA A 152 1.40 15.38 2.38
C ALA A 152 1.19 16.86 2.75
N LEU A 153 2.27 17.64 2.98
CA LEU A 153 2.16 19.06 3.27
C LEU A 153 1.53 19.87 2.14
N ILE A 154 1.71 19.46 0.89
CA ILE A 154 1.20 20.16 -0.29
C ILE A 154 -0.22 19.68 -0.62
N ASN A 155 -0.42 18.37 -0.65
CA ASN A 155 -1.62 17.77 -1.23
C ASN A 155 -2.64 17.28 -0.19
N LEU A 156 -2.19 16.99 1.04
CA LEU A 156 -2.99 16.38 2.11
C LEU A 156 -2.78 17.10 3.48
N PRO A 157 -2.94 18.43 3.56
CA PRO A 157 -2.57 19.20 4.75
C PRO A 157 -3.39 18.88 6.01
N ASN A 158 -4.58 18.29 5.85
CA ASN A 158 -5.47 17.93 6.95
C ASN A 158 -5.36 16.46 7.37
N SER A 159 -4.38 15.72 6.82
CA SER A 159 -4.17 14.31 7.12
C SER A 159 -3.35 14.09 8.38
N GLU A 160 -3.48 12.91 8.99
CA GLU A 160 -2.66 12.50 10.14
C GLU A 160 -1.33 11.87 9.72
N ILE A 161 -0.98 11.96 8.43
CA ILE A 161 0.25 11.39 7.86
C ILE A 161 1.48 11.96 8.59
N ILE A 162 1.52 13.28 8.82
CA ILE A 162 2.65 13.92 9.48
C ILE A 162 2.76 13.46 10.93
N SER A 163 1.64 13.43 11.67
CA SER A 163 1.58 12.92 13.04
C SER A 163 2.08 11.49 13.13
N GLU A 164 1.67 10.64 12.19
CA GLU A 164 2.04 9.23 12.15
C GLU A 164 3.51 9.03 11.80
N VAL A 165 4.04 9.79 10.84
CA VAL A 165 5.47 9.79 10.52
C VAL A 165 6.30 10.24 11.71
N CYS A 166 5.92 11.32 12.40
CA CYS A 166 6.60 11.78 13.61
C CYS A 166 6.62 10.68 14.69
N ARG A 167 5.48 10.01 14.91
CA ARG A 167 5.37 8.86 15.82
C ARG A 167 6.36 7.75 15.44
N LEU A 168 6.49 7.44 14.14
CA LEU A 168 7.45 6.44 13.66
C LEU A 168 8.90 6.83 13.89
N LEU A 169 9.25 8.10 13.66
CA LEU A 169 10.62 8.58 13.87
C LEU A 169 11.00 8.55 15.35
N THR A 170 10.12 9.01 16.24
CA THR A 170 10.36 8.97 17.70
C THR A 170 10.57 7.54 18.21
N GLN A 171 9.80 6.56 17.70
CA GLN A 171 9.97 5.16 18.09
C GLN A 171 11.33 4.57 17.70
N ARG A 172 11.97 5.11 16.66
CA ARG A 172 13.29 4.66 16.21
C ARG A 172 14.43 5.26 17.01
N GLU A 173 14.26 6.47 17.57
CA GLU A 173 15.29 7.15 18.37
C GLU A 173 15.44 6.57 19.78
N THR A 174 14.42 5.86 20.27
CA THR A 174 14.42 5.26 21.61
C THR A 174 15.17 3.92 21.73
N HIS A 175 15.86 3.47 20.69
CA HIS A 175 16.63 2.22 20.63
C HIS A 175 18.02 2.44 20.03
#